data_AF-A0A0K9YMT7-F1
#
_entry.id   AF-A0A0K9YMT7-F1
#
_cell.length_a   1.000
_cell.length_b   1.000
_cell.length_c   1.000
_cell.angle_alpha   90.00
_cell.angle_beta   90.00
_cell.angle_gamma   90.00
#
_symmetry.space_group_name_H-M   'P 1'
#
loop_
_entity.id
_entity.type
_entity.pdbx_description
1 polymer ?
#
loop_
_entity_poly.entity_id
_entity_poly.type
_entity_poly.pdbx_seq_one_letter_code
_entity_poly.pdbx_strand_id
1 'polypeptide(L)'
;MGIMVNASTPGDSFTNAIVVSGTSASGTLSDTKDLFFKYTAPRTASYFFTTASGFDAYLQVIDTNQVTVLGADDDSAGGNQPKVIVPLTAGKVVFLKVFGYNHLAGKFGPVTLNIAEASAGTAPGTVSMAVASPTTNSLTLTYSATGATSYDIYRNGAIIATGRTATTFTDPNLSPLSTYTYYVLARNSYGSATSLSRAGTTTAKTGPDPVTIFEGFEGSTYAFTFTGDWADSKAEASTGTWSRKSKAITHKETSTMQFKPYIPSKYAQTPTLKFDYFVSSEATYDYLEVLLDGVSKLKASGETGWVKDFTITLGTGEQTVTFNYVKDNSTSKGQDCAYVDNIRVSY
;
A
#
# COMPACT_ATOMS: atom_id res chain seq x y z
N MET A 1 -12.25 -79.38 16.62
CA MET A 1 -13.38 -78.82 15.84
C MET A 1 -12.94 -77.45 15.35
N GLY A 2 -12.33 -77.40 14.16
CA GLY A 2 -11.81 -76.14 13.61
C GLY A 2 -12.97 -75.33 13.04
N ILE A 3 -13.21 -74.14 13.58
CA ILE A 3 -14.17 -73.19 13.02
C ILE A 3 -13.55 -72.67 11.72
N MET A 4 -14.06 -73.11 10.57
CA MET A 4 -13.78 -72.46 9.30
C MET A 4 -14.39 -71.06 9.37
N VAL A 5 -13.54 -70.04 9.51
CA VAL A 5 -13.93 -68.67 9.19
C VAL A 5 -14.12 -68.62 7.68
N ASN A 6 -15.36 -68.50 7.21
CA ASN A 6 -15.64 -68.21 5.81
C ASN A 6 -14.88 -66.92 5.46
N ALA A 7 -13.95 -67.00 4.51
CA ALA A 7 -13.32 -65.81 3.96
C ALA A 7 -14.42 -64.90 3.42
N SER A 8 -14.46 -63.65 3.89
CA SER A 8 -15.43 -62.67 3.44
C SER A 8 -15.28 -62.39 1.95
N THR A 9 -16.39 -62.25 1.25
CA THR A 9 -16.38 -61.97 -0.20
C THR A 9 -16.08 -60.49 -0.41
N PRO A 10 -15.12 -60.10 -1.26
CA PRO A 10 -14.86 -58.70 -1.54
C PRO A 10 -16.12 -57.94 -1.96
N GLY A 11 -16.41 -56.84 -1.29
CA GLY A 11 -17.56 -55.98 -1.56
C GLY A 11 -18.88 -56.44 -0.95
N ASP A 12 -18.91 -57.47 -0.09
CA ASP A 12 -20.15 -57.96 0.54
C ASP A 12 -20.72 -57.08 1.67
N SER A 13 -19.93 -56.12 2.14
CA SER A 13 -20.25 -55.26 3.28
C SER A 13 -19.41 -53.98 3.25
N PHE A 14 -19.76 -52.99 4.07
CA PHE A 14 -18.92 -51.79 4.25
C PHE A 14 -17.51 -52.12 4.75
N THR A 15 -17.37 -53.13 5.63
CA THR A 15 -16.09 -53.56 6.18
C THR A 15 -15.17 -54.14 5.10
N ASN A 16 -15.76 -54.91 4.17
CA ASN A 16 -15.01 -55.59 3.11
C ASN A 16 -15.15 -54.88 1.75
N ALA A 17 -15.50 -53.60 1.75
CA ALA A 17 -15.74 -52.84 0.54
C ALA A 17 -14.50 -52.82 -0.38
N ILE A 18 -14.72 -52.94 -1.69
CA ILE A 18 -13.66 -52.94 -2.69
C ILE A 18 -13.05 -51.54 -2.78
N VAL A 19 -11.75 -51.41 -2.52
CA VAL A 19 -11.05 -50.11 -2.54
C VAL A 19 -10.79 -49.69 -3.99
N VAL A 20 -11.28 -48.50 -4.35
CA VAL A 20 -11.04 -47.90 -5.67
C VAL A 20 -9.76 -47.07 -5.63
N SER A 21 -8.66 -47.60 -6.19
CA SER A 21 -7.33 -46.96 -6.15
C SER A 21 -7.04 -46.03 -7.34
N GLY A 22 -8.09 -45.57 -8.03
CA GLY A 22 -7.98 -44.78 -9.25
C GLY A 22 -9.36 -44.30 -9.72
N THR A 23 -9.63 -44.41 -11.02
CA THR A 23 -10.89 -43.98 -11.64
C THR A 23 -11.89 -45.12 -11.85
N SER A 24 -11.54 -46.37 -11.54
CA SER A 24 -12.47 -47.49 -11.63
C SER A 24 -12.07 -48.66 -10.75
N ALA A 25 -13.06 -49.50 -10.43
CA ALA A 25 -12.87 -50.81 -9.82
C ALA A 25 -14.03 -51.74 -10.23
N SER A 26 -13.78 -53.04 -10.18
CA SER A 26 -14.80 -54.04 -10.52
C SER A 26 -15.08 -54.97 -9.35
N GLY A 27 -16.32 -55.42 -9.26
CA GLY A 27 -16.80 -56.43 -8.31
C GLY A 27 -17.87 -57.30 -8.95
N THR A 28 -18.34 -58.31 -8.22
CA THR A 28 -19.44 -59.18 -8.69
C THR A 28 -20.61 -59.03 -7.73
N LEU A 29 -21.74 -58.57 -8.24
CA LEU A 29 -22.98 -58.49 -7.48
C LEU A 29 -23.62 -59.87 -7.40
N SER A 30 -23.90 -60.34 -6.19
CA SER A 30 -24.72 -61.52 -5.96
C SER A 30 -26.20 -61.16 -6.03
N ASP A 31 -27.05 -62.07 -6.52
CA ASP A 31 -28.47 -61.77 -6.73
C ASP A 31 -29.15 -61.36 -5.43
N THR A 32 -30.01 -60.34 -5.50
CA THR A 32 -30.71 -59.70 -4.35
C THR A 32 -29.80 -59.10 -3.26
N LYS A 33 -28.48 -59.05 -3.45
CA LYS A 33 -27.51 -58.50 -2.49
C LYS A 33 -27.06 -57.10 -2.89
N ASP A 34 -26.15 -56.58 -2.07
CA ASP A 34 -25.46 -55.30 -2.23
C ASP A 34 -23.99 -55.55 -2.58
N LEU A 35 -23.42 -54.65 -3.37
CA LEU A 35 -22.00 -54.59 -3.66
C LEU A 35 -21.43 -53.24 -3.20
N PHE A 36 -20.41 -53.28 -2.36
CA PHE A 36 -19.82 -52.10 -1.74
C PHE A 36 -18.42 -51.78 -2.29
N PHE A 37 -18.20 -50.52 -2.64
CA PHE A 37 -16.88 -49.95 -2.93
C PHE A 37 -16.55 -48.85 -1.92
N LYS A 38 -15.26 -48.57 -1.76
CA LYS A 38 -14.73 -47.48 -0.92
C LYS A 38 -13.82 -46.58 -1.76
N TYR A 39 -14.08 -45.28 -1.72
CA TYR A 39 -13.32 -44.27 -2.45
C TYR A 39 -12.84 -43.17 -1.50
N THR A 40 -11.60 -42.68 -1.73
CA THR A 40 -11.05 -41.52 -1.03
C THR A 40 -10.77 -40.44 -2.07
N ALA A 41 -11.43 -39.29 -1.95
CA ALA A 41 -11.28 -38.19 -2.90
C ALA A 41 -9.83 -37.65 -2.84
N PRO A 42 -9.06 -37.68 -3.94
CA PRO A 42 -7.69 -37.19 -3.95
C PRO A 42 -7.62 -35.65 -3.86
N ARG A 43 -8.70 -34.94 -4.22
CA ARG A 43 -8.79 -33.47 -4.19
C ARG A 43 -10.23 -33.00 -3.99
N THR A 44 -10.41 -31.71 -3.71
CA THR A 44 -11.74 -31.10 -3.60
C THR A 44 -12.35 -30.89 -4.98
N ALA A 45 -13.42 -31.60 -5.32
CA ALA A 45 -14.10 -31.53 -6.61
C ALA A 45 -15.52 -32.13 -6.52
N SER A 46 -16.32 -31.96 -7.58
CA SER A 46 -17.53 -32.78 -7.80
C SER A 46 -17.16 -34.04 -8.58
N TYR A 47 -17.60 -35.20 -8.08
CA TYR A 47 -17.33 -36.52 -8.66
C TYR A 47 -18.60 -37.10 -9.28
N PHE A 48 -18.49 -37.58 -10.50
CA PHE A 48 -19.44 -38.45 -11.18
C PHE A 48 -19.13 -39.91 -10.84
N PHE A 49 -20.14 -40.63 -10.36
CA PHE A 49 -20.08 -42.06 -10.12
C PHE A 49 -21.08 -42.75 -11.04
N THR A 50 -20.61 -43.66 -11.89
CA THR A 50 -21.45 -44.46 -12.80
C THR A 50 -21.10 -45.93 -12.72
N THR A 51 -22.00 -46.82 -13.15
CA THR A 51 -21.70 -48.24 -13.29
C THR A 51 -21.77 -48.70 -14.74
N ALA A 52 -21.09 -49.81 -15.03
CA ALA A 52 -21.30 -50.63 -16.21
C ALA A 52 -21.59 -52.07 -15.77
N SER A 53 -22.77 -52.58 -16.14
CA SER A 53 -23.25 -53.91 -15.79
C SER A 53 -24.24 -54.41 -16.85
N GLY A 54 -24.52 -55.72 -16.84
CA GLY A 54 -25.49 -56.35 -17.76
C GLY A 54 -26.95 -56.26 -17.28
N PHE A 55 -27.22 -55.50 -16.23
CA PHE A 55 -28.52 -55.41 -15.58
C PHE A 55 -28.83 -53.97 -15.15
N ASP A 56 -30.09 -53.72 -14.82
CA ASP A 56 -30.57 -52.42 -14.33
C ASP A 56 -30.08 -52.16 -12.89
N ALA A 57 -29.19 -51.17 -12.73
CA ALA A 57 -28.42 -50.95 -11.52
C ALA A 57 -28.83 -49.65 -10.80
N TYR A 58 -28.89 -49.70 -9.48
CA TYR A 58 -29.10 -48.55 -8.60
C TYR A 58 -27.81 -48.30 -7.81
N LEU A 59 -27.41 -47.03 -7.67
CA LEU A 59 -26.22 -46.62 -6.92
C LEU A 59 -26.58 -45.60 -5.84
N GLN A 60 -26.05 -45.82 -4.64
CA GLN A 60 -26.00 -44.83 -3.56
C GLN A 60 -24.56 -44.47 -3.23
N VAL A 61 -24.27 -43.17 -3.11
CA VAL A 61 -23.03 -42.64 -2.52
C VAL A 61 -23.33 -42.31 -1.06
N ILE A 62 -22.61 -42.94 -0.14
CA ILE A 62 -22.87 -42.94 1.30
C ILE A 62 -21.66 -42.33 2.03
N ASP A 63 -21.92 -41.48 3.02
CA ASP A 63 -20.87 -40.88 3.84
C ASP A 63 -20.13 -41.94 4.69
N THR A 64 -18.97 -41.57 5.25
CA THR A 64 -18.14 -42.43 6.10
C THR A 64 -18.85 -42.97 7.34
N ASN A 65 -19.98 -42.38 7.73
CA ASN A 65 -20.83 -42.87 8.82
C ASN A 65 -21.69 -44.09 8.43
N GLN A 66 -21.66 -44.51 7.16
CA GLN A 66 -22.37 -45.68 6.60
C GLN A 66 -23.90 -45.58 6.67
N VAL A 67 -24.45 -44.39 6.93
CA VAL A 67 -25.90 -44.17 7.07
C VAL A 67 -26.38 -43.04 6.15
N THR A 68 -25.63 -41.94 6.06
CA THR A 68 -26.07 -40.77 5.30
C THR A 68 -25.84 -40.97 3.80
N VAL A 69 -26.90 -41.02 3.02
CA VAL A 69 -26.84 -41.00 1.55
C VAL A 69 -26.60 -39.56 1.07
N LEU A 70 -25.47 -39.35 0.40
CA LEU A 70 -25.05 -38.06 -0.18
C LEU A 70 -25.64 -37.83 -1.57
N GLY A 71 -25.99 -38.91 -2.27
CA GLY A 71 -26.65 -38.90 -3.57
C GLY A 71 -26.99 -40.31 -4.01
N ALA A 72 -28.00 -40.46 -4.86
CA ALA A 72 -28.42 -41.74 -5.42
C ALA A 72 -29.06 -41.54 -6.80
N ASP A 73 -28.98 -42.57 -7.64
CA ASP A 73 -29.52 -42.59 -9.00
C ASP A 73 -29.57 -44.03 -9.52
N ASP A 74 -30.32 -44.28 -10.60
CA ASP A 74 -30.48 -45.58 -11.28
C ASP A 74 -30.36 -45.54 -12.82
N ASP A 75 -30.70 -44.44 -13.51
CA ASP A 75 -30.78 -44.46 -14.98
C ASP A 75 -30.12 -43.29 -15.72
N SER A 76 -29.56 -42.31 -15.00
CA SER A 76 -29.06 -41.06 -15.60
C SER A 76 -27.75 -41.20 -16.40
N ALA A 77 -27.13 -42.39 -16.47
CA ALA A 77 -25.99 -42.67 -17.36
C ALA A 77 -26.39 -43.27 -18.72
N GLY A 78 -27.67 -43.65 -18.90
CA GLY A 78 -28.15 -44.41 -20.06
C GLY A 78 -27.85 -45.92 -19.96
N GLY A 79 -28.64 -46.73 -20.68
CA GLY A 79 -28.53 -48.19 -20.62
C GLY A 79 -28.93 -48.79 -19.27
N ASN A 80 -29.85 -48.12 -18.55
CA ASN A 80 -30.30 -48.48 -17.19
C ASN A 80 -29.14 -48.52 -16.18
N GLN A 81 -28.21 -47.56 -16.29
CA GLN A 81 -27.10 -47.40 -15.36
C GLN A 81 -27.18 -46.03 -14.67
N PRO A 82 -26.76 -45.94 -13.40
CA PRO A 82 -26.82 -44.73 -12.61
C PRO A 82 -25.69 -43.75 -12.92
N LYS A 83 -25.93 -42.47 -12.66
CA LYS A 83 -24.97 -41.36 -12.65
C LYS A 83 -25.22 -40.44 -11.45
N VAL A 84 -24.47 -40.65 -10.38
CA VAL A 84 -24.54 -39.81 -9.17
C VAL A 84 -23.46 -38.72 -9.19
N ILE A 85 -23.81 -37.48 -8.84
CA ILE A 85 -22.87 -36.35 -8.74
C ILE A 85 -22.76 -35.92 -7.28
N VAL A 86 -21.57 -35.97 -6.67
CA VAL A 86 -21.36 -35.55 -5.28
C VAL A 86 -20.13 -34.64 -5.14
N PRO A 87 -20.25 -33.45 -4.51
CA PRO A 87 -19.10 -32.64 -4.12
C PRO A 87 -18.37 -33.26 -2.92
N LEU A 88 -17.07 -33.51 -3.05
CA LEU A 88 -16.21 -34.06 -2.01
C LEU A 88 -15.01 -33.15 -1.78
N THR A 89 -14.53 -33.09 -0.54
CA THR A 89 -13.26 -32.42 -0.19
C THR A 89 -12.09 -33.38 -0.29
N ALA A 90 -10.87 -32.86 -0.48
CA ALA A 90 -9.65 -33.66 -0.48
C ALA A 90 -9.55 -34.52 0.79
N GLY A 91 -9.27 -35.81 0.62
CA GLY A 91 -9.18 -36.80 1.70
C GLY A 91 -10.52 -37.34 2.21
N LYS A 92 -11.67 -36.84 1.73
CA LYS A 92 -12.99 -37.34 2.14
C LYS A 92 -13.16 -38.78 1.65
N VAL A 93 -13.53 -39.67 2.58
CA VAL A 93 -13.87 -41.06 2.31
C VAL A 93 -15.38 -41.21 2.13
N VAL A 94 -15.80 -41.92 1.08
CA VAL A 94 -17.19 -42.31 0.83
C VAL A 94 -17.28 -43.80 0.49
N PHE A 95 -18.46 -44.37 0.74
CA PHE A 95 -18.82 -45.71 0.30
C PHE A 95 -19.80 -45.63 -0.86
N LEU A 96 -19.69 -46.57 -1.80
CA LEU A 96 -20.60 -46.69 -2.92
C LEU A 96 -21.31 -48.03 -2.80
N LYS A 97 -22.63 -47.99 -2.71
CA LYS A 97 -23.49 -49.16 -2.59
C LYS A 97 -24.23 -49.36 -3.91
N VAL A 98 -23.95 -50.46 -4.60
CA VAL A 98 -24.58 -50.84 -5.86
C VAL A 98 -25.49 -52.05 -5.63
N PHE A 99 -26.70 -52.02 -6.18
CA PHE A 99 -27.64 -53.14 -6.16
C PHE A 99 -28.51 -53.12 -7.42
N GLY A 100 -29.21 -54.21 -7.72
CA GLY A 100 -30.18 -54.23 -8.82
C GLY A 100 -31.39 -53.34 -8.49
N TYR A 101 -31.94 -52.63 -9.48
CA TYR A 101 -33.09 -51.75 -9.26
C TYR A 101 -34.25 -52.48 -8.53
N ASN A 102 -34.83 -51.82 -7.53
CA ASN A 102 -35.83 -52.36 -6.60
C ASN A 102 -35.42 -53.63 -5.83
N HIS A 103 -34.14 -54.02 -5.83
CA HIS A 103 -33.65 -55.26 -5.22
C HIS A 103 -34.34 -56.54 -5.74
N LEU A 104 -34.87 -56.50 -6.96
CA LEU A 104 -35.53 -57.66 -7.55
C LEU A 104 -34.52 -58.75 -7.92
N ALA A 105 -34.96 -60.00 -7.86
CA ALA A 105 -34.16 -61.15 -8.29
C ALA A 105 -33.85 -61.10 -9.80
N GLY A 106 -32.78 -61.79 -10.21
CA GLY A 106 -32.28 -61.82 -11.59
C GLY A 106 -31.37 -60.65 -11.96
N LYS A 107 -30.84 -59.92 -10.98
CA LYS A 107 -29.92 -58.77 -11.18
C LYS A 107 -28.59 -59.08 -10.49
N PHE A 108 -27.71 -59.76 -11.21
CA PHE A 108 -26.44 -60.24 -10.67
C PHE A 108 -25.36 -60.27 -11.76
N GLY A 109 -24.10 -60.42 -11.35
CA GLY A 109 -22.96 -60.55 -12.23
C GLY A 109 -21.95 -59.41 -12.09
N PRO A 110 -21.04 -59.25 -13.07
CA PRO A 110 -19.97 -58.27 -12.97
C PRO A 110 -20.50 -56.83 -13.01
N VAL A 111 -19.95 -56.00 -12.14
CA VAL A 111 -20.19 -54.56 -12.06
C VAL A 111 -18.84 -53.86 -12.11
N THR A 112 -18.69 -52.90 -13.02
CA THR A 112 -17.59 -51.95 -12.99
C THR A 112 -18.09 -50.60 -12.52
N LEU A 113 -17.56 -50.11 -11.41
CA LEU A 113 -17.75 -48.75 -10.96
C LEU A 113 -16.74 -47.85 -11.68
N ASN A 114 -17.22 -46.79 -12.32
CA ASN A 114 -16.42 -45.76 -12.95
C ASN A 114 -16.60 -44.44 -12.19
N ILE A 115 -15.48 -43.75 -11.99
CA ILE A 115 -15.39 -42.47 -11.29
C ILE A 115 -14.75 -41.48 -12.25
N ALA A 116 -15.49 -40.44 -12.58
CA ALA A 116 -14.97 -39.31 -13.33
C ALA A 116 -15.12 -38.03 -12.50
N GLU A 117 -14.17 -37.13 -12.57
CA GLU A 117 -14.36 -35.79 -12.01
C GLU A 117 -15.19 -34.96 -12.97
N ALA A 118 -16.14 -34.19 -12.44
CA ALA A 118 -16.86 -33.22 -13.25
C ALA A 118 -15.90 -32.11 -13.67
N SER A 119 -15.49 -32.11 -14.95
CA SER A 119 -14.62 -31.12 -15.61
C SER A 119 -13.79 -30.32 -14.61
N ALA A 120 -12.59 -30.81 -14.28
CA ALA A 120 -11.68 -30.09 -13.38
C ALA A 120 -11.50 -28.65 -13.86
N GLY A 121 -11.93 -27.68 -13.04
CA GLY A 121 -11.51 -26.29 -13.27
C GLY A 121 -9.99 -26.20 -13.30
N THR A 122 -9.44 -25.27 -14.07
CA THR A 122 -7.99 -25.08 -14.13
C THR A 122 -7.55 -24.08 -13.08
N ALA A 123 -6.29 -24.20 -12.64
CA ALA A 123 -5.60 -23.12 -11.94
C ALA A 123 -5.66 -21.81 -12.78
N PRO A 124 -5.39 -20.64 -12.18
CA PRO A 124 -5.38 -19.39 -12.93
C PRO A 124 -4.45 -19.47 -14.14
N GLY A 125 -4.84 -18.82 -15.24
CA GLY A 125 -4.02 -18.74 -16.43
C GLY A 125 -2.77 -17.87 -16.26
N THR A 126 -2.07 -17.60 -17.35
CA THR A 126 -0.88 -16.73 -17.35
C THR A 126 -1.17 -15.40 -16.70
N VAL A 127 -0.35 -15.03 -15.71
CA VAL A 127 -0.50 -13.76 -14.98
C VAL A 127 0.20 -12.64 -15.74
N SER A 128 -0.57 -11.66 -16.20
CA SER A 128 -0.05 -10.39 -16.72
C SER A 128 0.21 -9.45 -15.56
N MET A 129 1.34 -8.74 -15.59
CA MET A 129 1.74 -7.82 -14.53
C MET A 129 2.57 -6.66 -15.08
N ALA A 130 2.33 -5.46 -14.58
CA ALA A 130 3.10 -4.26 -14.89
C ALA A 130 3.35 -3.41 -13.64
N VAL A 131 4.44 -2.65 -13.67
CA VAL A 131 4.81 -1.66 -12.65
C VAL A 131 4.91 -0.30 -13.35
N ALA A 132 4.19 0.70 -12.87
CA ALA A 132 4.05 2.00 -13.51
C ALA A 132 3.86 3.12 -12.48
N SER A 133 3.62 4.34 -12.99
CA SER A 133 3.31 5.56 -12.23
C SER A 133 4.26 5.82 -11.06
N PRO A 134 5.59 5.89 -11.30
CA PRO A 134 6.55 6.10 -10.23
C PRO A 134 6.40 7.50 -9.62
N THR A 135 6.31 7.55 -8.30
CA THR A 135 6.51 8.77 -7.51
C THR A 135 7.83 8.67 -6.76
N THR A 136 8.12 9.65 -5.90
CA THR A 136 9.31 9.61 -5.04
C THR A 136 9.23 8.54 -3.96
N ASN A 137 8.03 8.03 -3.63
CA ASN A 137 7.82 7.09 -2.54
C ASN A 137 6.77 6.00 -2.83
N SER A 138 6.37 5.83 -4.08
CA SER A 138 5.40 4.80 -4.44
C SER A 138 5.53 4.32 -5.88
N LEU A 139 5.06 3.08 -6.10
CA LEU A 139 4.93 2.45 -7.40
C LEU A 139 3.52 1.85 -7.50
N THR A 140 2.90 1.93 -8.68
CA THR A 140 1.58 1.34 -8.92
C THR A 140 1.72 0.09 -9.79
N LEU A 141 1.17 -1.02 -9.30
CA LEU A 141 1.12 -2.31 -9.96
C LEU A 141 -0.27 -2.52 -10.57
N THR A 142 -0.30 -3.08 -11.78
CA THR A 142 -1.52 -3.60 -12.41
C THR A 142 -1.30 -5.06 -12.79
N TYR A 143 -2.30 -5.91 -12.57
CA TYR A 143 -2.17 -7.35 -12.78
C TYR A 143 -3.51 -8.02 -13.08
N SER A 144 -3.46 -9.12 -13.84
CA SER A 144 -4.63 -9.92 -14.17
C SER A 144 -4.25 -11.37 -14.53
N ALA A 145 -5.16 -12.30 -14.27
CA ALA A 145 -5.07 -13.69 -14.71
C ALA A 145 -6.47 -14.27 -14.92
N THR A 146 -6.68 -15.03 -15.99
CA THR A 146 -7.95 -15.72 -16.23
C THR A 146 -8.22 -16.75 -15.14
N GLY A 147 -9.45 -16.84 -14.64
CA GLY A 147 -9.83 -17.82 -13.61
C GLY A 147 -9.28 -17.54 -12.21
N ALA A 148 -8.58 -16.44 -11.98
CA ALA A 148 -8.13 -16.03 -10.64
C ALA A 148 -9.28 -15.48 -9.80
N THR A 149 -9.35 -15.87 -8.54
CA THR A 149 -10.28 -15.33 -7.54
C THR A 149 -9.58 -14.40 -6.55
N SER A 150 -8.26 -14.48 -6.43
CA SER A 150 -7.47 -13.60 -5.56
C SER A 150 -6.01 -13.48 -6.00
N TYR A 151 -5.30 -12.47 -5.49
CA TYR A 151 -3.90 -12.20 -5.77
C TYR A 151 -3.09 -11.93 -4.48
N ASP A 152 -1.89 -12.48 -4.42
CA ASP A 152 -0.85 -12.09 -3.45
C ASP A 152 0.26 -11.32 -4.18
N ILE A 153 0.79 -10.27 -3.56
CA ILE A 153 1.81 -9.39 -4.14
C ILE A 153 3.11 -9.53 -3.34
N TYR A 154 4.20 -9.73 -4.06
CA TYR A 154 5.54 -9.84 -3.50
C TYR A 154 6.43 -8.70 -3.99
N ARG A 155 7.26 -8.18 -3.09
CA ARG A 155 8.30 -7.18 -3.35
C ARG A 155 9.63 -7.70 -2.80
N ASN A 156 10.65 -7.75 -3.65
CA ASN A 156 11.98 -8.25 -3.32
C ASN A 156 11.95 -9.63 -2.62
N GLY A 157 11.02 -10.49 -3.05
CA GLY A 157 10.81 -11.83 -2.48
C GLY A 157 9.94 -11.90 -1.22
N ALA A 158 9.61 -10.77 -0.59
CA ALA A 158 8.72 -10.74 0.59
C ALA A 158 7.27 -10.44 0.19
N ILE A 159 6.31 -11.11 0.82
CA ILE A 159 4.88 -10.80 0.63
C ILE A 159 4.54 -9.44 1.26
N ILE A 160 3.84 -8.60 0.52
CA ILE A 160 3.42 -7.26 0.98
C ILE A 160 1.89 -7.07 0.98
N ALA A 161 1.16 -7.93 0.26
CA ALA A 161 -0.30 -8.00 0.33
C ALA A 161 -0.79 -9.40 -0.05
N THR A 162 -1.92 -9.84 0.53
CA THR A 162 -2.50 -11.17 0.26
C THR A 162 -4.02 -11.11 0.05
N GLY A 163 -4.57 -12.10 -0.66
CA GLY A 163 -6.01 -12.29 -0.79
C GLY A 163 -6.76 -11.17 -1.52
N ARG A 164 -6.05 -10.39 -2.34
CA ARG A 164 -6.63 -9.22 -3.01
C ARG A 164 -7.55 -9.64 -4.15
N THR A 165 -8.72 -9.02 -4.24
CA THR A 165 -9.63 -9.16 -5.40
C THR A 165 -9.44 -8.02 -6.41
N ALA A 166 -8.95 -6.86 -5.96
CA ALA A 166 -8.60 -5.75 -6.83
C ALA A 166 -7.38 -6.09 -7.71
N THR A 167 -7.42 -5.62 -8.96
CA THR A 167 -6.39 -5.83 -10.00
C THR A 167 -5.35 -4.72 -10.08
N THR A 168 -5.39 -3.78 -9.14
CA THR A 168 -4.43 -2.69 -8.98
C THR A 168 -3.95 -2.60 -7.54
N PHE A 169 -2.70 -2.18 -7.34
CA PHE A 169 -2.11 -1.96 -6.02
C PHE A 169 -1.04 -0.88 -6.08
N THR A 170 -1.18 0.16 -5.25
CA THR A 170 -0.14 1.16 -5.06
C THR A 170 0.65 0.81 -3.83
N ASP A 171 1.94 0.52 -4.00
CA ASP A 171 2.88 0.23 -2.92
C ASP A 171 3.45 1.54 -2.36
N PRO A 172 3.08 1.95 -1.14
CA PRO A 172 3.52 3.22 -0.57
C PRO A 172 4.85 3.10 0.21
N ASN A 173 5.35 4.23 0.71
CA ASN A 173 6.46 4.32 1.64
C ASN A 173 7.78 3.72 1.11
N LEU A 174 8.00 3.82 -0.20
CA LEU A 174 9.24 3.45 -0.85
C LEU A 174 10.30 4.53 -0.66
N SER A 175 11.57 4.12 -0.74
CA SER A 175 12.70 5.04 -0.73
C SER A 175 12.82 5.69 -2.12
N PRO A 176 13.11 7.01 -2.20
CA PRO A 176 13.36 7.67 -3.48
C PRO A 176 14.54 7.05 -4.24
N LEU A 177 14.53 7.19 -5.57
CA LEU A 177 15.55 6.66 -6.49
C LEU A 177 15.94 5.19 -6.22
N SER A 178 15.01 4.38 -5.74
CA SER A 178 15.26 2.98 -5.40
C SER A 178 14.51 2.06 -6.36
N THR A 179 15.18 1.00 -6.82
CA THR A 179 14.58 -0.03 -7.67
C THR A 179 14.04 -1.16 -6.81
N TYR A 180 12.79 -1.53 -7.05
CA TYR A 180 12.10 -2.64 -6.40
C TYR A 180 11.67 -3.66 -7.45
N THR A 181 11.78 -4.94 -7.11
CA THR A 181 11.33 -6.04 -7.98
C THR A 181 10.06 -6.65 -7.42
N TYR A 182 9.07 -6.89 -8.27
CA TYR A 182 7.77 -7.40 -7.88
C TYR A 182 7.35 -8.61 -8.70
N TYR A 183 6.58 -9.51 -8.08
CA TYR A 183 5.80 -10.53 -8.79
C TYR A 183 4.45 -10.75 -8.08
N VAL A 184 3.49 -11.31 -8.80
CA VAL A 184 2.13 -11.56 -8.32
C VAL A 184 1.81 -13.04 -8.42
N LEU A 185 1.18 -13.59 -7.38
CA LEU A 185 0.65 -14.95 -7.34
C LEU A 185 -0.87 -14.90 -7.43
N ALA A 186 -1.43 -15.33 -8.56
CA ALA A 186 -2.86 -15.48 -8.76
C ALA A 186 -3.33 -16.84 -8.19
N ARG A 187 -4.48 -16.88 -7.51
CA ARG A 187 -5.03 -18.10 -6.89
C ARG A 187 -6.49 -18.32 -7.23
N ASN A 188 -6.90 -19.59 -7.22
CA ASN A 188 -8.28 -20.04 -7.12
C ASN A 188 -8.35 -21.38 -6.36
N SER A 189 -9.53 -22.00 -6.27
CA SER A 189 -9.72 -23.31 -5.61
C SER A 189 -8.99 -24.47 -6.30
N TYR A 190 -8.53 -24.28 -7.53
CA TYR A 190 -7.87 -25.29 -8.37
C TYR A 190 -6.34 -25.14 -8.41
N GLY A 191 -5.79 -24.08 -7.84
CA GLY A 191 -4.34 -23.88 -7.73
C GLY A 191 -3.91 -22.42 -7.82
N SER A 192 -2.68 -22.21 -8.26
CA SER A 192 -2.08 -20.88 -8.39
C SER A 192 -1.15 -20.76 -9.58
N ALA A 193 -0.99 -19.55 -10.12
CA ALA A 193 -0.03 -19.21 -11.14
C ALA A 193 0.74 -17.94 -10.74
N THR A 194 2.03 -17.87 -11.11
CA THR A 194 2.91 -16.75 -10.74
C THR A 194 3.25 -15.92 -11.99
N SER A 195 3.30 -14.60 -11.85
CA SER A 195 3.80 -13.71 -12.92
C SER A 195 5.32 -13.81 -13.07
N LEU A 196 5.82 -13.33 -14.20
CA LEU A 196 7.23 -12.93 -14.29
C LEU A 196 7.51 -11.78 -13.30
N SER A 197 8.76 -11.67 -12.87
CA SER A 197 9.20 -10.54 -12.06
C SER A 197 9.35 -9.28 -12.91
N ARG A 198 8.88 -8.13 -12.41
CA ARG A 198 9.09 -6.83 -13.04
C ARG A 198 9.67 -5.83 -12.05
N ALA A 199 10.63 -5.04 -12.51
CA ALA A 199 11.23 -3.98 -11.74
C ALA A 199 10.51 -2.64 -11.97
N GLY A 200 10.46 -1.81 -10.95
CA GLY A 200 10.11 -0.39 -11.04
C GLY A 200 11.06 0.43 -10.18
N THR A 201 11.37 1.64 -10.63
CA THR A 201 12.24 2.58 -9.91
C THR A 201 11.44 3.82 -9.57
N THR A 202 11.38 4.16 -8.28
CA THR A 202 10.79 5.44 -7.82
C THR A 202 11.57 6.62 -8.38
N THR A 203 10.92 7.76 -8.56
CA THR A 203 11.61 8.98 -8.99
C THR A 203 12.54 9.51 -7.88
N ALA A 204 13.51 10.34 -8.27
CA ALA A 204 14.35 11.03 -7.31
C ALA A 204 13.52 12.03 -6.49
N LYS A 205 13.80 12.14 -5.19
CA LYS A 205 13.33 13.29 -4.40
C LYS A 205 14.18 14.50 -4.80
N THR A 206 13.57 15.48 -5.45
CA THR A 206 14.23 16.73 -5.83
C THR A 206 14.34 17.64 -4.62
N GLY A 207 15.56 17.89 -4.12
CA GLY A 207 15.85 18.92 -3.10
C GLY A 207 15.07 18.82 -1.77
N PRO A 208 15.35 19.73 -0.83
CA PRO A 208 14.40 20.07 0.24
C PRO A 208 13.26 20.94 -0.33
N ASP A 209 12.16 21.05 0.41
CA ASP A 209 11.06 21.96 0.08
C ASP A 209 11.45 23.41 0.43
N PRO A 210 10.94 24.43 -0.30
CA PRO A 210 11.18 25.82 0.04
C PRO A 210 10.66 26.18 1.44
N VAL A 211 11.49 26.87 2.22
CA VAL A 211 11.16 27.40 3.54
C VAL A 211 11.07 28.91 3.46
N THR A 212 10.12 29.51 4.17
CA THR A 212 10.08 30.97 4.43
C THR A 212 9.69 31.22 5.86
N ILE A 213 10.59 31.88 6.59
CA ILE A 213 10.36 32.37 7.96
C ILE A 213 9.98 33.85 7.84
N PHE A 214 8.85 34.22 8.44
CA PHE A 214 8.30 35.57 8.34
C PHE A 214 8.10 36.18 9.73
N GLU A 215 8.58 37.41 9.89
CA GLU A 215 8.32 38.28 11.02
C GLU A 215 7.70 39.58 10.51
N GLY A 216 6.47 39.86 10.94
CA GLY A 216 5.76 41.12 10.67
C GLY A 216 5.42 41.90 11.94
N PHE A 217 5.94 41.49 13.10
CA PHE A 217 5.77 42.11 14.42
C PHE A 217 4.33 42.18 14.96
N GLU A 218 3.36 41.56 14.29
CA GLU A 218 1.95 41.51 14.71
C GLU A 218 1.64 40.43 15.75
N GLY A 219 2.57 39.50 16.00
CA GLY A 219 2.38 38.35 16.87
C GLY A 219 2.76 38.60 18.33
N SER A 220 2.36 37.68 19.21
CA SER A 220 2.84 37.64 20.61
C SER A 220 4.19 36.95 20.78
N THR A 221 4.71 36.35 19.70
CA THR A 221 5.99 35.63 19.66
C THR A 221 6.72 35.99 18.38
N TYR A 222 8.01 36.30 18.47
CA TYR A 222 8.82 36.59 17.30
C TYR A 222 9.29 35.32 16.59
N ALA A 223 9.37 35.37 15.26
CA ALA A 223 9.94 34.32 14.41
C ALA A 223 11.47 34.28 14.50
N PHE A 224 12.10 35.35 14.96
CA PHE A 224 13.54 35.43 15.21
C PHE A 224 13.83 35.90 16.64
N THR A 225 14.96 35.48 17.19
CA THR A 225 15.46 36.05 18.44
C THR A 225 16.21 37.35 18.14
N PHE A 226 15.56 38.47 18.42
CA PHE A 226 16.18 39.79 18.30
C PHE A 226 16.94 40.16 19.56
N THR A 227 18.08 40.82 19.37
CA THR A 227 18.90 41.45 20.42
C THR A 227 19.16 42.91 20.07
N GLY A 228 19.60 43.70 21.04
CA GLY A 228 19.82 45.13 20.87
C GLY A 228 18.73 45.98 21.51
N ASP A 229 18.61 47.24 21.09
CA ASP A 229 17.82 48.26 21.77
C ASP A 229 16.65 48.83 20.96
N TRP A 230 16.41 48.32 19.76
CA TRP A 230 15.20 48.61 19.00
C TRP A 230 13.97 48.01 19.69
N ALA A 231 12.81 48.63 19.52
CA ALA A 231 11.55 48.27 20.19
C ALA A 231 10.37 48.22 19.21
N ASP A 232 9.32 47.47 19.56
CA ASP A 232 8.07 47.46 18.80
C ASP A 232 7.41 48.83 18.85
N SER A 233 6.84 49.24 17.73
CA SER A 233 6.27 50.57 17.55
C SER A 233 4.99 50.51 16.72
N LYS A 234 4.02 51.31 17.12
CA LYS A 234 2.81 51.61 16.33
C LYS A 234 2.87 52.94 15.58
N ALA A 235 4.00 53.66 15.68
CA ALA A 235 4.14 54.98 15.07
C ALA A 235 4.10 54.89 13.54
N GLU A 236 4.75 53.87 12.99
CA GLU A 236 4.81 53.59 11.56
C GLU A 236 4.82 52.06 11.38
N ALA A 237 4.13 51.55 10.37
CA ALA A 237 4.18 50.14 9.96
C ALA A 237 4.04 50.03 8.44
N SER A 238 4.77 49.12 7.79
CA SER A 238 4.66 48.91 6.33
C SER A 238 3.36 48.20 5.99
N THR A 239 2.94 47.30 6.88
CA THR A 239 1.65 46.61 6.88
C THR A 239 1.19 46.40 8.32
N GLY A 240 -0.11 46.21 8.54
CA GLY A 240 -0.62 45.92 9.87
C GLY A 240 -0.52 47.13 10.81
N THR A 241 -0.15 46.88 12.07
CA THR A 241 -0.14 47.85 13.17
C THR A 241 1.25 48.06 13.76
N TRP A 242 2.13 47.07 13.67
CA TRP A 242 3.38 47.03 14.40
C TRP A 242 4.57 46.93 13.45
N SER A 243 5.64 47.64 13.78
CA SER A 243 6.96 47.45 13.19
C SER A 243 8.03 47.55 14.27
N ARG A 244 9.29 47.37 13.89
CA ARG A 244 10.42 47.54 14.80
C ARG A 244 11.12 48.86 14.55
N LYS A 245 11.21 49.69 15.58
CA LYS A 245 11.76 51.05 15.54
C LYS A 245 13.09 51.13 16.30
N SER A 246 14.04 51.89 15.78
CA SER A 246 15.27 52.25 16.50
C SER A 246 14.98 53.01 17.79
N LYS A 247 15.85 52.83 18.79
CA LYS A 247 15.80 53.64 20.02
C LYS A 247 16.02 55.11 19.68
N ALA A 248 15.38 55.99 20.46
CA ALA A 248 15.76 57.40 20.47
C ALA A 248 17.18 57.55 21.04
N ILE A 249 18.08 58.10 20.23
CA ILE A 249 19.50 58.31 20.53
C ILE A 249 19.89 59.77 20.25
N THR A 250 21.03 60.21 20.75
CA THR A 250 21.60 61.56 20.55
C THR A 250 22.73 61.54 19.51
N HIS A 251 23.43 62.67 19.32
CA HIS A 251 24.50 62.78 18.32
C HIS A 251 25.65 61.80 18.59
N LYS A 252 26.25 61.26 17.50
CA LYS A 252 27.35 60.28 17.51
C LYS A 252 27.02 58.95 18.19
N GLU A 253 25.75 58.64 18.38
CA GLU A 253 25.32 57.36 18.93
C GLU A 253 24.81 56.42 17.84
N THR A 254 24.68 55.14 18.18
CA THR A 254 24.11 54.11 17.31
C THR A 254 23.11 53.30 18.12
N SER A 255 21.92 53.10 17.55
CA SER A 255 20.92 52.15 18.04
C SER A 255 20.93 50.92 17.14
N THR A 256 20.95 49.74 17.75
CA THR A 256 21.21 48.49 17.04
C THR A 256 20.13 47.45 17.32
N MET A 257 19.76 46.71 16.28
CA MET A 257 19.06 45.44 16.39
C MET A 257 19.82 44.37 15.62
N GLN A 258 19.86 43.16 16.18
CA GLN A 258 20.49 42.03 15.52
C GLN A 258 19.65 40.76 15.67
N PHE A 259 19.64 39.93 14.63
CA PHE A 259 19.17 38.55 14.70
C PHE A 259 20.07 37.65 13.86
N LYS A 260 19.94 36.33 14.06
CA LYS A 260 20.82 35.35 13.44
C LYS A 260 20.03 34.22 12.76
N PRO A 261 19.75 34.31 11.45
CA PRO A 261 19.16 33.19 10.73
C PRO A 261 20.19 32.07 10.53
N TYR A 262 19.73 30.82 10.63
CA TYR A 262 20.49 29.64 10.23
C TYR A 262 19.95 29.11 8.90
N ILE A 263 20.83 29.00 7.90
CA ILE A 263 20.50 28.45 6.58
C ILE A 263 21.15 27.07 6.41
N PRO A 264 20.40 26.00 6.12
CA PRO A 264 20.97 24.67 5.93
C PRO A 264 21.89 24.60 4.70
N SER A 265 22.81 23.63 4.66
CA SER A 265 23.71 23.42 3.51
C SER A 265 23.00 22.90 2.25
N LYS A 266 21.74 22.45 2.38
CA LYS A 266 20.86 22.07 1.29
C LYS A 266 19.59 22.89 1.40
N TYR A 267 19.24 23.57 0.33
CA TYR A 267 18.10 24.48 0.23
C TYR A 267 17.42 24.32 -1.13
N ALA A 268 16.15 24.71 -1.22
CA ALA A 268 15.31 24.52 -2.40
C ALA A 268 15.54 25.65 -3.43
N GLN A 269 15.94 26.82 -2.93
CA GLN A 269 16.13 28.04 -3.69
C GLN A 269 17.28 28.88 -3.13
N THR A 270 17.78 29.86 -3.89
CA THR A 270 18.78 30.80 -3.40
C THR A 270 18.32 31.44 -2.09
N PRO A 271 19.09 31.29 -0.99
CA PRO A 271 18.72 31.86 0.29
C PRO A 271 18.68 33.39 0.23
N THR A 272 17.61 33.99 0.75
CA THR A 272 17.43 35.45 0.75
C THR A 272 16.87 35.95 2.08
N LEU A 273 17.30 37.14 2.46
CA LEU A 273 16.66 38.01 3.43
C LEU A 273 15.93 39.10 2.67
N LYS A 274 14.63 39.26 2.91
CA LYS A 274 13.85 40.42 2.48
C LYS A 274 13.30 41.16 3.68
N PHE A 275 13.16 42.47 3.57
CA PHE A 275 12.49 43.28 4.58
C PHE A 275 12.00 44.59 3.97
N ASP A 276 11.05 45.21 4.65
CA ASP A 276 10.63 46.58 4.38
C ASP A 276 11.36 47.51 5.37
N TYR A 277 11.71 48.70 4.92
CA TYR A 277 12.33 49.70 5.79
C TYR A 277 11.79 51.11 5.53
N PHE A 278 11.84 51.95 6.55
CA PHE A 278 11.56 53.38 6.46
C PHE A 278 12.57 54.14 7.33
N VAL A 279 13.28 55.10 6.73
CA VAL A 279 14.12 56.06 7.44
C VAL A 279 13.44 57.42 7.41
N SER A 280 13.38 58.07 8.56
CA SER A 280 12.98 59.48 8.71
C SER A 280 14.08 60.19 9.48
N SER A 281 14.99 60.81 8.75
CA SER A 281 16.23 61.39 9.28
C SER A 281 16.77 62.53 8.42
N GLU A 282 17.92 63.10 8.80
CA GLU A 282 18.65 64.00 7.92
C GLU A 282 19.16 63.27 6.66
N ALA A 283 18.96 63.87 5.49
CA ALA A 283 19.52 63.33 4.25
C ALA A 283 21.05 63.33 4.30
N THR A 284 21.68 62.20 3.96
CA THR A 284 23.13 61.95 3.87
C THR A 284 23.92 61.91 5.18
N TYR A 285 23.30 62.09 6.34
CA TYR A 285 24.00 62.16 7.64
C TYR A 285 23.59 61.04 8.58
N ASP A 286 22.35 61.08 9.06
CA ASP A 286 21.79 60.02 9.88
C ASP A 286 21.25 58.91 8.98
N TYR A 287 21.64 57.66 9.22
CA TYR A 287 21.27 56.57 8.32
C TYR A 287 20.93 55.27 9.03
N LEU A 288 20.02 54.53 8.39
CA LEU A 288 19.92 53.09 8.54
C LEU A 288 21.05 52.42 7.76
N GLU A 289 21.89 51.66 8.45
CA GLU A 289 22.86 50.74 7.87
C GLU A 289 22.44 49.30 8.18
N VAL A 290 22.38 48.45 7.16
CA VAL A 290 22.11 47.01 7.33
C VAL A 290 23.34 46.22 6.95
N LEU A 291 23.83 45.41 7.88
CA LEU A 291 25.02 44.59 7.71
C LEU A 291 24.67 43.10 7.72
N LEU A 292 25.29 42.35 6.82
CA LEU A 292 25.31 40.89 6.83
C LEU A 292 26.74 40.44 7.15
N ASP A 293 26.93 39.76 8.28
CA ASP A 293 28.24 39.33 8.81
C ASP A 293 29.26 40.48 8.87
N GLY A 294 28.79 41.66 9.30
CA GLY A 294 29.60 42.87 9.40
C GLY A 294 29.85 43.59 8.07
N VAL A 295 29.34 43.08 6.95
CA VAL A 295 29.45 43.74 5.64
C VAL A 295 28.21 44.56 5.36
N SER A 296 28.36 45.88 5.19
CA SER A 296 27.27 46.80 4.82
C SER A 296 26.62 46.40 3.48
N LYS A 297 25.31 46.18 3.50
CA LYS A 297 24.45 45.85 2.34
C LYS A 297 23.49 46.99 1.98
N LEU A 298 23.13 47.83 2.93
CA LEU A 298 22.26 48.99 2.75
C LEU A 298 22.81 50.17 3.56
N LYS A 299 22.76 51.37 2.99
CA LYS A 299 22.80 52.66 3.69
C LYS A 299 21.70 53.55 3.16
N ALA A 300 20.79 53.97 4.02
CA ALA A 300 19.66 54.83 3.65
C ALA A 300 19.47 55.95 4.68
N SER A 301 19.17 57.15 4.20
CA SER A 301 19.03 58.37 5.01
C SER A 301 17.93 59.26 4.41
N GLY A 302 17.48 60.26 5.15
CA GLY A 302 16.46 61.19 4.68
C GLY A 302 15.05 60.71 5.03
N GLU A 303 14.06 61.13 4.21
CA GLU A 303 12.66 60.73 4.35
C GLU A 303 12.32 59.73 3.23
N THR A 304 12.62 58.45 3.45
CA THR A 304 12.52 57.44 2.37
C THR A 304 11.09 57.04 2.05
N GLY A 305 10.16 57.23 2.99
CA GLY A 305 8.93 56.44 3.06
C GLY A 305 9.24 54.94 3.21
N TRP A 306 8.21 54.10 3.12
CA TRP A 306 8.39 52.65 3.13
C TRP A 306 8.95 52.14 1.80
N VAL A 307 10.18 51.64 1.83
CA VAL A 307 10.80 50.86 0.76
C VAL A 307 10.52 49.39 1.03
N LYS A 308 9.87 48.72 0.09
CA LYS A 308 9.42 47.33 0.26
C LYS A 308 10.38 46.33 -0.38
N ASP A 309 10.43 45.13 0.19
CA ASP A 309 11.12 43.96 -0.38
C ASP A 309 12.63 44.18 -0.67
N PHE A 310 13.31 45.01 0.12
CA PHE A 310 14.76 45.12 -0.01
C PHE A 310 15.40 43.75 0.22
N THR A 311 16.19 43.29 -0.74
CA THR A 311 16.64 41.89 -0.80
C THR A 311 18.15 41.79 -0.63
N ILE A 312 18.58 40.89 0.25
CA ILE A 312 19.97 40.49 0.48
C ILE A 312 20.08 38.98 0.24
N THR A 313 21.04 38.53 -0.57
CA THR A 313 21.37 37.11 -0.69
C THR A 313 22.10 36.62 0.54
N LEU A 314 21.66 35.49 1.10
CA LEU A 314 22.26 34.83 2.26
C LEU A 314 23.14 33.65 1.83
N GLY A 315 24.19 33.38 2.59
CA GLY A 315 24.98 32.15 2.53
C GLY A 315 24.34 31.00 3.34
N THR A 316 25.10 29.93 3.55
CA THR A 316 24.74 28.80 4.43
C THR A 316 25.35 28.96 5.82
N GLY A 317 24.75 28.35 6.84
CA GLY A 317 25.17 28.43 8.23
C GLY A 317 24.47 29.54 9.01
N GLU A 318 24.91 29.76 10.24
CA GLU A 318 24.50 30.92 11.05
C GLU A 318 25.12 32.18 10.45
N GLN A 319 24.28 33.17 10.15
CA GLN A 319 24.70 34.49 9.68
C GLN A 319 24.17 35.54 10.63
N THR A 320 24.86 36.67 10.72
CA THR A 320 24.51 37.77 11.61
C THR A 320 23.96 38.94 10.79
N VAL A 321 22.67 39.24 10.98
CA VAL A 321 22.00 40.38 10.34
C VAL A 321 21.88 41.49 11.37
N THR A 322 22.46 42.65 11.08
CA THR A 322 22.46 43.82 11.97
C THR A 322 21.80 45.01 11.30
N PHE A 323 20.83 45.63 11.97
CA PHE A 323 20.25 46.92 11.61
C PHE A 323 20.78 47.97 12.58
N ASN A 324 21.49 48.96 12.06
CA ASN A 324 21.99 50.09 12.82
C ASN A 324 21.28 51.35 12.37
N TYR A 325 20.79 52.14 13.30
CA TYR A 325 20.48 53.54 13.07
C TYR A 325 21.58 54.38 13.70
N VAL A 326 22.33 55.11 12.87
CA VAL A 326 23.55 55.83 13.24
C VAL A 326 23.30 57.33 13.12
N LYS A 327 23.61 58.11 14.17
CA LYS A 327 23.56 59.57 14.11
C LYS A 327 24.92 60.20 13.92
N ASP A 328 24.92 61.32 13.23
CA ASP A 328 26.12 62.11 12.95
C ASP A 328 26.47 63.08 14.10
N ASN A 329 27.32 64.07 13.83
CA ASN A 329 27.84 64.99 14.83
C ASN A 329 26.83 66.03 15.35
N SER A 330 25.74 66.33 14.64
CA SER A 330 24.82 67.41 15.01
C SER A 330 23.55 67.43 14.16
N THR A 331 22.49 68.01 14.72
CA THR A 331 21.18 68.25 14.06
C THR A 331 20.27 67.01 14.09
N SER A 332 18.96 67.26 14.19
CA SER A 332 17.92 66.24 14.15
C SER A 332 16.84 66.73 13.19
N LYS A 333 16.46 65.92 12.19
CA LYS A 333 15.30 66.17 11.32
C LYS A 333 14.42 64.93 11.20
N GLY A 334 13.18 65.17 10.80
CA GLY A 334 12.18 64.11 10.73
C GLY A 334 11.88 63.54 12.11
N GLN A 335 11.58 62.24 12.16
CA GLN A 335 11.41 61.50 13.40
C GLN A 335 12.72 61.02 14.02
N ASP A 336 13.83 61.22 13.31
CA ASP A 336 15.19 60.93 13.75
C ASP A 336 15.35 59.46 14.22
N CYS A 337 14.85 58.55 13.37
CA CYS A 337 14.81 57.11 13.60
C CYS A 337 14.69 56.30 12.29
N ALA A 338 14.84 54.98 12.41
CA ALA A 338 14.53 54.03 11.36
C ALA A 338 13.54 52.97 11.85
N TYR A 339 12.78 52.44 10.89
CA TYR A 339 11.81 51.36 11.08
C TYR A 339 12.14 50.20 10.14
N VAL A 340 11.89 48.99 10.61
CA VAL A 340 11.97 47.75 9.83
C VAL A 340 10.70 46.94 10.06
N ASP A 341 10.18 46.36 9.00
CA ASP A 341 8.98 45.53 9.02
C ASP A 341 9.12 44.37 8.01
N ASN A 342 8.23 43.39 8.08
CA ASN A 342 8.07 42.34 7.09
C ASN A 342 9.36 41.55 6.76
N ILE A 343 10.15 41.21 7.79
CA ILE A 343 11.37 40.43 7.64
C ILE A 343 11.03 39.02 7.18
N ARG A 344 11.57 38.61 6.03
CA ARG A 344 11.42 37.28 5.42
C ARG A 344 12.79 36.65 5.21
N VAL A 345 12.98 35.44 5.70
CA VAL A 345 14.15 34.60 5.36
C VAL A 345 13.65 33.39 4.59
N SER A 346 14.04 33.26 3.31
CA SER A 346 13.60 32.18 2.43
C SER A 346 14.77 31.38 1.87
N TYR A 347 14.70 30.05 1.85
CA TYR A 347 15.72 29.12 1.34
C TYR A 347 15.09 27.78 0.93
#